data_AF-A0A7X9AH27-F1
#
_entry.id   AF-A0A7X9AH27-F1
#
_cell.length_a   1.000
_cell.length_b   1.000
_cell.length_c   1.000
_cell.angle_alpha   90.00
_cell.angle_beta   90.00
_cell.angle_gamma   90.00
#
_symmetry.space_group_name_H-M   'P 1'
#
loop_
_entity.id
_entity.type
_entity.pdbx_description
1 polymer ?
#
loop_
_entity_poly.entity_id
_entity_poly.type
_entity_poly.pdbx_seq_one_letter_code
_entity_poly.pdbx_strand_id
1 'polypeptide(L)'
;MSVRPETSLTLEDVARLVGGEVHGDPTFPVHAVCGLDGMQPGAMTFAENLRGVRAVEEGLAGSLLAPAGTESRLPMVQVGNPRLAFAILLEHFHPPRRAPRGVHSTATVHPTAVVPPDSHVGPCAVLGPEVRVGPGCEVHARAVLEAGTRIGPGTRILPGAFLGAGCQVGRDGMVGPLTSLAAGTVVGDDVEIGARCRLDRCTIETGCRLDNMVRIGEGAHVGLCAILVSQSYLGPGARLGRYAILAAQAMVCAGVTVGEGAQVAGRARATTDLPPGQAAWAGDPAVPHREELRREARRSQALSFVRTLLQTAGKPTTD
;
A
#
# COMPACT_ATOMS: atom_id res chain seq x y z
N MET A 1 16.44 -25.19 -8.23
CA MET A 1 15.64 -25.67 -7.09
C MET A 1 15.99 -24.80 -5.90
N SER A 2 15.11 -23.87 -5.52
CA SER A 2 15.33 -23.04 -4.33
C SER A 2 15.00 -23.89 -3.11
N VAL A 3 16.01 -24.25 -2.32
CA VAL A 3 15.84 -24.86 -1.01
C VAL A 3 14.98 -23.88 -0.20
N ARG A 4 13.74 -24.27 0.13
CA ARG A 4 12.97 -23.57 1.15
C ARG A 4 13.68 -23.87 2.47
N PRO A 5 14.09 -22.88 3.27
CA PRO A 5 14.49 -23.17 4.64
C PRO A 5 13.32 -23.91 5.33
N GLU A 6 13.61 -24.91 6.15
CA GLU A 6 12.61 -25.47 7.06
C GLU A 6 12.33 -24.41 8.14
N THR A 7 11.53 -23.40 7.80
CA THR A 7 11.02 -22.38 8.73
C THR A 7 9.81 -22.95 9.46
N SER A 8 10.03 -23.94 10.31
CA SER A 8 9.03 -24.39 11.29
C SER A 8 9.25 -23.65 12.60
N LEU A 9 8.18 -23.09 13.16
CA LEU A 9 8.17 -22.51 14.50
C LEU A 9 7.39 -23.41 15.45
N THR A 10 7.68 -23.34 16.75
CA THR A 10 6.75 -23.85 17.77
C THR A 10 5.67 -22.80 18.06
N LEU A 11 4.58 -23.22 18.70
CA LEU A 11 3.53 -22.30 19.16
C LEU A 11 4.09 -21.26 20.15
N GLU A 12 5.06 -21.65 20.98
CA GLU A 12 5.80 -20.74 21.86
C GLU A 12 6.67 -19.73 21.08
N ASP A 13 7.35 -20.16 20.02
CA ASP A 13 8.12 -19.24 19.18
C ASP A 13 7.22 -18.25 18.45
N VAL A 14 6.03 -18.69 17.98
CA VAL A 14 5.01 -17.80 17.42
C VAL A 14 4.60 -16.78 18.47
N ALA A 15 4.22 -17.20 19.67
CA ALA A 15 3.81 -16.31 20.76
C ALA A 15 4.90 -15.28 21.09
N ARG A 16 6.16 -15.70 21.14
CA ARG A 16 7.30 -14.79 21.37
C ARG A 16 7.46 -13.78 20.22
N LEU A 17 7.28 -14.21 18.98
CA LEU A 17 7.43 -13.36 17.79
C LEU A 17 6.33 -12.30 17.68
N VAL A 18 5.08 -12.65 18.01
CA VAL A 18 3.93 -11.75 17.87
C VAL A 18 3.51 -11.07 19.18
N GLY A 19 4.19 -11.37 20.30
CA GLY A 19 3.88 -10.85 21.63
C GLY A 19 2.54 -11.35 22.18
N GLY A 20 2.28 -12.65 22.02
CA GLY A 20 1.04 -13.32 22.45
C GLY A 20 1.22 -14.31 23.60
N GLU A 21 0.10 -14.92 23.99
CA GLU A 21 0.03 -15.96 25.02
C GLU A 21 -0.37 -17.31 24.40
N VAL A 22 0.32 -18.38 24.77
CA VAL A 22 0.05 -19.74 24.27
C VAL A 22 -1.11 -20.37 25.02
N HIS A 23 -2.05 -20.97 24.29
CA HIS A 23 -3.06 -21.85 24.85
C HIS A 23 -3.06 -23.19 24.10
N GLY A 24 -2.81 -24.27 24.83
CA GLY A 24 -2.57 -25.60 24.26
C GLY A 24 -1.13 -26.06 24.52
N ASP A 25 -0.63 -26.97 23.67
CA ASP A 25 0.76 -27.47 23.76
C ASP A 25 1.75 -26.44 23.19
N PRO A 26 2.67 -25.87 23.99
CA PRO A 26 3.65 -24.89 23.51
C PRO A 26 4.62 -25.44 22.46
N THR A 27 4.81 -26.76 22.43
CA THR A 27 5.70 -27.44 21.48
C THR A 27 5.02 -27.76 20.15
N PHE A 28 3.72 -27.44 20.01
CA PHE A 28 2.96 -27.71 18.79
C PHE A 28 3.63 -27.05 17.57
N PRO A 29 3.92 -27.81 16.49
CA PRO A 29 4.66 -27.29 15.36
C PRO A 29 3.76 -26.48 14.41
N VAL A 30 4.25 -25.32 14.00
CA VAL A 30 3.63 -24.41 13.03
C VAL A 30 4.54 -24.34 11.79
N HIS A 31 4.10 -24.98 10.72
CA HIS A 31 4.88 -25.10 9.48
C HIS A 31 4.49 -24.09 8.40
N ALA A 32 3.30 -23.51 8.50
CA ALA A 32 2.76 -22.58 7.52
C ALA A 32 1.67 -21.72 8.15
N VAL A 33 1.42 -20.56 7.53
CA VAL A 33 0.28 -19.69 7.80
C VAL A 33 -0.59 -19.55 6.55
N CYS A 34 -1.90 -19.41 6.72
CA CYS A 34 -2.82 -19.20 5.61
C CYS A 34 -4.01 -18.33 6.03
N GLY A 35 -4.62 -17.63 5.06
CA GLY A 35 -5.88 -16.94 5.26
C GLY A 35 -7.06 -17.91 5.37
N LEU A 36 -8.20 -17.42 5.85
CA LEU A 36 -9.44 -18.22 5.92
C LEU A 36 -9.91 -18.67 4.53
N ASP A 37 -9.83 -17.78 3.53
CA ASP A 37 -10.17 -18.05 2.14
C ASP A 37 -9.00 -18.76 1.43
N GLY A 38 -8.86 -20.07 1.66
CA GLY A 38 -7.74 -20.86 1.15
C GLY A 38 -7.04 -21.71 2.21
N MET A 39 -7.77 -22.06 3.28
CA MET A 39 -7.26 -22.81 4.43
C MET A 39 -6.57 -24.11 4.01
N GLN A 40 -5.31 -24.26 4.43
CA GLN A 40 -4.52 -25.46 4.16
C GLN A 40 -4.48 -26.38 5.37
N PRO A 41 -4.50 -27.72 5.17
CA PRO A 41 -4.39 -28.68 6.27
C PRO A 41 -3.16 -28.42 7.15
N GLY A 42 -3.39 -28.29 8.45
CA GLY A 42 -2.33 -28.12 9.45
C GLY A 42 -1.71 -26.72 9.53
N ALA A 43 -2.08 -25.78 8.66
CA ALA A 43 -1.58 -24.41 8.72
C ALA A 43 -2.23 -23.62 9.86
N MET A 44 -1.50 -22.63 10.38
CA MET A 44 -2.04 -21.64 11.30
C MET A 44 -2.84 -20.59 10.53
N THR A 45 -3.95 -20.13 11.08
CA THR A 45 -4.74 -19.02 10.53
C THR A 45 -5.16 -18.06 11.65
N PHE A 46 -5.96 -17.04 11.36
CA PHE A 46 -6.47 -16.13 12.39
C PHE A 46 -7.98 -15.98 12.33
N ALA A 47 -8.59 -15.70 13.48
CA ALA A 47 -10.00 -15.34 13.61
C ALA A 47 -10.16 -14.18 14.59
N GLU A 48 -11.10 -13.28 14.32
CA GLU A 48 -11.36 -12.09 15.16
C GLU A 48 -12.71 -12.14 15.88
N ASN A 49 -13.55 -13.12 15.56
CA ASN A 49 -14.87 -13.28 16.13
C ASN A 49 -15.27 -14.76 16.19
N LEU A 50 -16.30 -15.06 16.98
CA LEU A 50 -16.79 -16.42 17.20
C LEU A 50 -17.18 -17.15 15.90
N ARG A 51 -17.72 -16.44 14.91
CA ARG A 51 -18.06 -17.03 13.61
C ARG A 51 -16.80 -17.49 12.87
N GLY A 52 -15.75 -16.69 12.92
CA GLY A 52 -14.43 -17.03 12.38
C GLY A 52 -13.83 -18.24 13.10
N VAL A 53 -13.87 -18.25 14.44
CA VAL A 53 -13.34 -19.39 15.23
C VAL A 53 -14.02 -20.69 14.83
N ARG A 54 -15.37 -20.71 14.77
CA ARG A 54 -16.10 -21.90 14.33
C ARG A 54 -15.74 -22.35 12.92
N ALA A 55 -15.59 -21.41 11.99
CA ALA A 55 -15.18 -21.72 10.62
C ALA A 55 -13.76 -22.32 10.57
N VAL A 56 -12.84 -21.86 11.42
CA VAL A 56 -11.49 -22.42 11.54
C VAL A 56 -11.53 -23.83 12.11
N GLU A 57 -12.34 -24.05 13.14
CA GLU A 57 -12.50 -25.37 13.76
C GLU A 57 -13.13 -26.39 12.80
N GLU A 58 -14.18 -26.02 12.08
CA GLU A 58 -14.80 -26.86 11.05
C GLU A 58 -13.88 -27.10 9.85
N GLY A 59 -12.89 -26.23 9.66
CA GLY A 59 -11.87 -26.33 8.61
C GLY A 59 -10.73 -27.31 8.93
N LEU A 60 -9.65 -27.17 8.16
CA LEU A 60 -8.47 -28.05 8.24
C LEU A 60 -7.27 -27.37 8.93
N ALA A 61 -7.45 -26.21 9.55
CA ALA A 61 -6.37 -25.50 10.24
C ALA A 61 -5.81 -26.32 11.41
N GLY A 62 -4.49 -26.22 11.61
CA GLY A 62 -3.81 -26.90 12.71
C GLY A 62 -3.77 -26.06 13.99
N SER A 63 -3.80 -24.74 13.87
CA SER A 63 -3.72 -23.80 15.00
C SER A 63 -4.31 -22.43 14.65
N LEU A 64 -4.50 -21.60 15.67
CA LEU A 64 -5.26 -20.34 15.57
C LEU A 64 -4.52 -19.15 16.21
N LEU A 65 -4.58 -17.99 15.56
CA LEU A 65 -4.36 -16.68 16.17
C LEU A 65 -5.70 -16.04 16.49
N ALA A 66 -5.89 -15.59 17.74
CA ALA A 66 -7.17 -15.02 18.17
C ALA A 66 -7.01 -13.90 19.22
N PRO A 67 -8.04 -13.07 19.45
CA PRO A 67 -8.05 -12.11 20.54
C PRO A 67 -7.98 -12.79 21.91
N ALA A 68 -7.52 -12.05 22.92
CA ALA A 68 -7.58 -12.47 24.32
C ALA A 68 -9.00 -12.89 24.74
N GLY A 69 -9.12 -13.98 25.50
CA GLY A 69 -10.39 -14.52 25.96
C GLY A 69 -11.17 -15.34 24.92
N THR A 70 -10.56 -15.64 23.76
CA THR A 70 -11.15 -16.53 22.76
C THR A 70 -11.00 -17.99 23.18
N GLU A 71 -12.11 -18.73 23.26
CA GLU A 71 -12.08 -20.18 23.47
C GLU A 71 -12.09 -20.92 22.13
N SER A 72 -11.26 -21.96 22.02
CA SER A 72 -11.22 -22.86 20.87
C SER A 72 -10.64 -24.22 21.27
N ARG A 73 -11.02 -25.27 20.54
CA ARG A 73 -10.43 -26.62 20.70
C ARG A 73 -9.07 -26.79 20.02
N LEU A 74 -8.64 -25.83 19.21
CA LEU A 74 -7.35 -25.87 18.52
C LEU A 74 -6.25 -25.26 19.40
N PRO A 75 -4.99 -25.71 19.27
CA PRO A 75 -3.84 -24.96 19.80
C PRO A 75 -3.85 -23.54 19.26
N MET A 76 -3.62 -22.55 20.11
CA MET A 76 -3.73 -21.14 19.72
C MET A 76 -2.70 -20.25 20.38
N VAL A 77 -2.46 -19.10 19.75
CA VAL A 77 -1.80 -17.95 20.37
C VAL A 77 -2.81 -16.80 20.44
N GLN A 78 -3.05 -16.33 21.66
CA GLN A 78 -3.90 -15.16 21.90
C GLN A 78 -3.07 -13.88 21.81
N VAL A 79 -3.57 -12.87 21.10
CA VAL A 79 -2.89 -11.60 20.82
C VAL A 79 -3.86 -10.43 20.87
N GLY A 80 -3.32 -9.21 21.09
CA GLY A 80 -4.13 -7.99 21.06
C GLY A 80 -4.67 -7.64 19.66
N ASN A 81 -3.93 -7.97 18.60
CA ASN A 81 -4.33 -7.70 17.21
C ASN A 81 -3.99 -8.90 16.31
N PRO A 82 -4.93 -9.83 16.07
CA PRO A 82 -4.69 -11.03 15.25
C PRO A 82 -4.24 -10.74 13.82
N ARG A 83 -4.76 -9.68 13.19
CA ARG A 83 -4.35 -9.29 11.82
C ARG A 83 -2.89 -8.85 11.76
N LEU A 84 -2.46 -8.05 12.73
CA LEU A 84 -1.07 -7.60 12.82
C LEU A 84 -0.13 -8.79 13.10
N ALA A 85 -0.50 -9.65 14.04
CA ALA A 85 0.25 -10.87 14.33
C ALA A 85 0.38 -11.76 13.07
N PHE A 86 -0.71 -11.94 12.34
CA PHE A 86 -0.70 -12.69 11.08
C PHE A 86 0.21 -12.04 10.02
N ALA A 87 0.21 -10.71 9.90
CA ALA A 87 1.10 -10.00 8.97
C ALA A 87 2.59 -10.21 9.32
N ILE A 88 2.95 -10.19 10.61
CA ILE A 88 4.31 -10.49 11.08
C ILE A 88 4.70 -11.94 10.70
N LEU A 89 3.79 -12.90 10.89
CA LEU A 89 4.07 -14.29 10.50
C LEU A 89 4.18 -14.48 8.99
N LEU A 90 3.42 -13.74 8.17
CA LEU A 90 3.55 -13.79 6.72
C LEU A 90 4.98 -13.45 6.27
N GLU A 91 5.63 -12.46 6.89
CA GLU A 91 7.02 -12.11 6.57
C GLU A 91 8.01 -13.24 6.90
N HIS A 92 7.75 -14.01 7.97
CA HIS A 92 8.57 -15.15 8.37
C HIS A 92 8.38 -16.37 7.45
N PHE A 93 7.13 -16.77 7.22
CA PHE A 93 6.81 -17.99 6.46
C PHE A 93 6.85 -17.78 4.94
N HIS A 94 6.73 -16.54 4.48
CA HIS A 94 6.78 -16.17 3.06
C HIS A 94 7.76 -15.02 2.81
N PRO A 95 9.06 -15.21 3.12
CA PRO A 95 10.05 -14.16 2.94
C PRO A 95 10.11 -13.76 1.45
N PRO A 96 10.25 -12.46 1.15
CA PRO A 96 10.31 -12.00 -0.23
C PRO A 96 11.48 -12.66 -0.96
N ARG A 97 11.23 -13.13 -2.17
CA ARG A 97 12.28 -13.69 -3.03
C ARG A 97 13.25 -12.57 -3.40
N ARG A 98 14.50 -12.71 -2.99
CA ARG A 98 15.57 -11.78 -3.39
C ARG A 98 16.11 -12.13 -4.78
N ALA A 99 16.41 -11.10 -5.56
CA ALA A 99 17.07 -11.26 -6.84
C ALA A 99 18.53 -11.74 -6.66
N PRO A 100 19.10 -12.49 -7.62
CA PRO A 100 20.50 -12.90 -7.55
C PRO A 100 21.42 -11.66 -7.59
N ARG A 101 22.42 -11.62 -6.72
CA ARG A 101 23.38 -10.50 -6.65
C ARG A 101 24.19 -10.40 -7.95
N GLY A 102 24.66 -9.19 -8.24
CA GLY A 102 25.51 -8.89 -9.38
C GLY A 102 24.80 -8.14 -10.50
N VAL A 103 25.59 -7.71 -11.48
CA VAL A 103 25.14 -6.98 -12.66
C VAL A 103 24.98 -7.96 -13.82
N HIS A 104 23.78 -8.02 -14.39
CA HIS A 104 23.51 -8.85 -15.56
C HIS A 104 24.32 -8.38 -16.77
N SER A 105 24.79 -9.31 -17.61
CA SER A 105 25.68 -9.02 -18.74
C SER A 105 25.09 -8.09 -19.80
N THR A 106 23.76 -7.97 -19.86
CA THR A 106 23.04 -7.06 -20.77
C THR A 106 22.65 -5.72 -20.14
N ALA A 107 22.96 -5.51 -18.86
CA ALA A 107 22.74 -4.21 -18.23
C ALA A 107 23.76 -3.20 -18.76
N THR A 108 23.32 -1.97 -19.00
CA THR A 108 24.20 -0.86 -19.37
C THR A 108 24.44 0.00 -18.15
N VAL A 109 25.64 -0.08 -17.59
CA VAL A 109 26.04 0.68 -16.40
C VAL A 109 27.13 1.67 -16.80
N HIS A 110 26.84 2.97 -16.66
CA HIS A 110 27.83 4.00 -16.94
C HIS A 110 29.06 3.86 -16.03
N PRO A 111 30.30 4.10 -16.49
CA PRO A 111 31.51 3.92 -15.67
C PRO A 111 31.57 4.74 -14.37
N THR A 112 30.83 5.87 -14.31
CA THR A 112 30.75 6.71 -13.11
C THR A 112 29.60 6.31 -12.15
N ALA A 113 28.76 5.34 -12.54
CA ALA A 113 27.74 4.81 -11.66
C ALA A 113 28.36 3.90 -10.60
N VAL A 114 27.83 3.94 -9.38
CA VAL A 114 28.30 3.14 -8.25
C VAL A 114 27.23 2.13 -7.87
N VAL A 115 27.57 0.84 -7.97
CA VAL A 115 26.70 -0.28 -7.62
C VAL A 115 27.45 -1.21 -6.66
N PRO A 116 26.97 -1.39 -5.42
CA PRO A 116 27.55 -2.33 -4.47
C PRO A 116 27.47 -3.79 -4.94
N PRO A 117 28.44 -4.66 -4.59
CA PRO A 117 28.49 -6.05 -5.03
C PRO A 117 27.36 -6.93 -4.48
N ASP A 118 26.71 -6.50 -3.40
CA ASP A 118 25.56 -7.17 -2.80
C ASP A 118 24.21 -6.77 -3.42
N SER A 119 24.23 -5.87 -4.40
CA SER A 119 23.06 -5.40 -5.15
C SER A 119 22.82 -6.20 -6.42
N HIS A 120 21.58 -6.16 -6.91
CA HIS A 120 21.17 -6.75 -8.19
C HIS A 120 20.96 -5.67 -9.24
N VAL A 121 21.49 -5.88 -10.45
CA VAL A 121 21.10 -5.12 -11.64
C VAL A 121 20.67 -6.10 -12.73
N GLY A 122 19.39 -6.05 -13.06
CA GLY A 122 18.71 -6.98 -13.95
C GLY A 122 18.98 -6.73 -15.44
N PRO A 123 18.51 -7.65 -16.31
CA PRO A 123 18.77 -7.59 -17.74
C PRO A 123 18.22 -6.31 -18.37
N CYS A 124 19.04 -5.70 -19.23
CA CYS A 124 18.71 -4.49 -19.98
C CYS A 124 18.34 -3.28 -19.09
N ALA A 125 18.68 -3.29 -17.79
CA ALA A 125 18.61 -2.08 -16.98
C ALA A 125 19.66 -1.07 -17.45
N VAL A 126 19.34 0.23 -17.34
CA VAL A 126 20.23 1.33 -17.76
C VAL A 126 20.48 2.23 -16.57
N LEU A 127 21.75 2.35 -16.17
CA LEU A 127 22.21 3.24 -15.11
C LEU A 127 23.08 4.32 -15.73
N GLY A 128 22.57 5.55 -15.72
CA GLY A 128 23.23 6.75 -16.25
C GLY A 128 24.44 7.23 -15.43
N PRO A 129 25.06 8.34 -15.85
CA PRO A 129 26.23 8.87 -15.18
C PRO A 129 25.93 9.30 -13.74
N GLU A 130 26.87 9.05 -12.82
CA GLU A 130 26.79 9.47 -11.42
C GLU A 130 25.62 8.87 -10.63
N VAL A 131 24.94 7.85 -11.17
CA VAL A 131 23.95 7.07 -10.43
C VAL A 131 24.61 6.40 -9.23
N ARG A 132 23.95 6.44 -8.07
CA ARG A 132 24.43 5.81 -6.84
C ARG A 132 23.37 4.89 -6.28
N VAL A 133 23.69 3.59 -6.24
CA VAL A 133 22.84 2.55 -5.69
C VAL A 133 23.35 2.17 -4.29
N GLY A 134 22.44 2.06 -3.32
CA GLY A 134 22.75 1.61 -1.96
C GLY A 134 22.98 0.09 -1.88
N PRO A 135 23.55 -0.42 -0.78
CA PRO A 135 23.75 -1.85 -0.58
C PRO A 135 22.43 -2.61 -0.51
N GLY A 136 22.45 -3.85 -1.01
CA GLY A 136 21.28 -4.74 -1.02
C GLY A 136 20.10 -4.28 -1.89
N CYS A 137 20.30 -3.28 -2.76
CA CYS A 137 19.25 -2.83 -3.68
C CYS A 137 19.00 -3.83 -4.81
N GLU A 138 17.81 -3.75 -5.40
CA GLU A 138 17.47 -4.50 -6.61
C GLU A 138 16.96 -3.55 -7.70
N VAL A 139 17.76 -3.37 -8.75
CA VAL A 139 17.35 -2.64 -9.96
C VAL A 139 16.96 -3.68 -11.01
N HIS A 140 15.66 -3.87 -11.21
CA HIS A 140 15.14 -4.94 -12.05
C HIS A 140 15.21 -4.65 -13.55
N ALA A 141 14.85 -5.66 -14.34
CA ALA A 141 14.95 -5.65 -15.80
C ALA A 141 14.33 -4.40 -16.45
N ARG A 142 15.06 -3.78 -17.38
CA ARG A 142 14.62 -2.59 -18.13
C ARG A 142 14.32 -1.35 -17.29
N ALA A 143 14.66 -1.33 -16.00
CA ALA A 143 14.60 -0.09 -15.24
C ALA A 143 15.64 0.90 -15.78
N VAL A 144 15.27 2.19 -15.80
CA VAL A 144 16.13 3.27 -16.27
C VAL A 144 16.34 4.26 -15.12
N LEU A 145 17.59 4.44 -14.70
CA LEU A 145 18.00 5.42 -13.72
C LEU A 145 18.84 6.48 -14.44
N GLU A 146 18.31 7.69 -14.57
CA GLU A 146 19.01 8.80 -15.24
C GLU A 146 20.08 9.43 -14.34
N ALA A 147 20.84 10.35 -14.94
CA ALA A 147 22.01 10.97 -14.35
C ALA A 147 21.80 11.48 -12.91
N GLY A 148 22.75 11.17 -12.02
CA GLY A 148 22.73 11.64 -10.63
C GLY A 148 21.63 11.07 -9.74
N THR A 149 20.87 10.06 -10.20
CA THR A 149 19.85 9.38 -9.38
C THR A 149 20.48 8.67 -8.19
N ARG A 150 19.84 8.74 -7.01
CA ARG A 150 20.31 8.12 -5.76
C ARG A 150 19.24 7.20 -5.20
N ILE A 151 19.63 5.95 -4.92
CA ILE A 151 18.76 4.92 -4.36
C ILE A 151 19.31 4.49 -3.01
N GLY A 152 18.49 4.57 -1.96
CA GLY A 152 18.85 4.16 -0.61
C GLY A 152 18.94 2.64 -0.46
N PRO A 153 19.65 2.14 0.59
CA PRO A 153 19.85 0.72 0.84
C PRO A 153 18.56 -0.11 0.85
N GLY A 154 18.61 -1.35 0.40
CA GLY A 154 17.46 -2.28 0.46
C GLY A 154 16.31 -1.96 -0.50
N THR A 155 16.36 -0.83 -1.21
CA THR A 155 15.27 -0.40 -2.10
C THR A 155 15.21 -1.20 -3.39
N ARG A 156 13.98 -1.46 -3.84
CA ARG A 156 13.67 -2.23 -5.06
C ARG A 156 13.08 -1.33 -6.14
N ILE A 157 13.73 -1.27 -7.29
CA ILE A 157 13.24 -0.60 -8.50
C ILE A 157 12.76 -1.69 -9.44
N LEU A 158 11.44 -1.84 -9.59
CA LEU A 158 10.81 -2.94 -10.31
C LEU A 158 10.86 -2.77 -11.84
N PRO A 159 10.56 -3.83 -12.64
CA PRO A 159 10.82 -3.84 -14.06
C PRO A 159 10.21 -2.66 -14.84
N GLY A 160 11.03 -2.04 -15.68
CA GLY A 160 10.59 -0.95 -16.56
C GLY A 160 10.27 0.37 -15.84
N ALA A 161 10.57 0.50 -14.55
CA ALA A 161 10.47 1.79 -13.86
C ALA A 161 11.47 2.80 -14.45
N PHE A 162 11.06 4.06 -14.55
CA PHE A 162 11.87 5.17 -15.05
C PHE A 162 12.05 6.21 -13.95
N LEU A 163 13.30 6.52 -13.60
CA LEU A 163 13.65 7.56 -12.65
C LEU A 163 14.47 8.62 -13.37
N GLY A 164 13.88 9.81 -13.51
CA GLY A 164 14.50 10.94 -14.18
C GLY A 164 15.71 11.50 -13.44
N ALA A 165 16.49 12.36 -14.10
CA ALA A 165 17.74 12.87 -13.56
C ALA A 165 17.59 13.49 -12.15
N GLY A 166 18.55 13.19 -11.27
CA GLY A 166 18.59 13.71 -9.90
C GLY A 166 17.47 13.22 -8.99
N CYS A 167 16.72 12.17 -9.36
CA CYS A 167 15.76 11.54 -8.46
C CYS A 167 16.46 11.01 -7.19
N GLN A 168 15.75 11.07 -6.07
CA GLN A 168 16.21 10.51 -4.80
C GLN A 168 15.12 9.58 -4.26
N VAL A 169 15.49 8.34 -3.97
CA VAL A 169 14.62 7.35 -3.33
C VAL A 169 15.30 6.86 -2.06
N GLY A 170 14.60 6.89 -0.94
CA GLY A 170 15.10 6.47 0.37
C GLY A 170 15.39 4.97 0.45
N ARG A 171 15.66 4.51 1.68
CA ARG A 171 15.94 3.10 2.00
C ARG A 171 14.66 2.28 2.10
N ASP A 172 14.80 0.97 1.95
CA ASP A 172 13.74 -0.03 2.16
C ASP A 172 12.43 0.27 1.40
N GLY A 173 12.52 1.01 0.29
CA GLY A 173 11.39 1.40 -0.54
C GLY A 173 11.15 0.46 -1.72
N MET A 174 10.08 0.72 -2.45
CA MET A 174 9.75 0.05 -3.69
C MET A 174 9.18 1.02 -4.72
N VAL A 175 9.75 1.03 -5.92
CA VAL A 175 9.16 1.69 -7.10
C VAL A 175 8.60 0.63 -8.03
N GLY A 176 7.29 0.62 -8.21
CA GLY A 176 6.54 -0.38 -8.95
C GLY A 176 6.85 -0.41 -10.45
N PRO A 177 6.44 -1.49 -11.14
CA PRO A 177 6.77 -1.68 -12.54
C PRO A 177 6.10 -0.61 -13.41
N LEU A 178 6.82 -0.15 -14.43
CA LEU A 178 6.36 0.88 -15.39
C LEU A 178 5.97 2.22 -14.74
N THR A 179 6.41 2.47 -13.50
CA THR A 179 6.22 3.75 -12.82
C THR A 179 7.27 4.75 -13.28
N SER A 180 6.86 6.01 -13.44
CA SER A 180 7.73 7.10 -13.89
C SER A 180 7.84 8.18 -12.83
N LEU A 181 9.07 8.47 -12.39
CA LEU A 181 9.42 9.61 -11.55
C LEU A 181 10.10 10.66 -12.42
N ALA A 182 9.54 11.87 -12.49
CA ALA A 182 10.17 12.96 -13.23
C ALA A 182 11.42 13.47 -12.50
N ALA A 183 12.32 14.12 -13.25
CA ALA A 183 13.60 14.62 -12.73
C ALA A 183 13.43 15.43 -11.43
N GLY A 184 14.29 15.16 -10.45
CA GLY A 184 14.29 15.82 -9.14
C GLY A 184 13.16 15.40 -8.19
N THR A 185 12.41 14.33 -8.50
CA THR A 185 11.45 13.76 -7.53
C THR A 185 12.18 13.19 -6.32
N VAL A 186 11.65 13.47 -5.13
CA VAL A 186 12.20 13.00 -3.85
C VAL A 186 11.20 12.08 -3.17
N VAL A 187 11.66 10.88 -2.83
CA VAL A 187 10.88 9.84 -2.14
C VAL A 187 11.63 9.44 -0.87
N GLY A 188 10.94 9.46 0.26
CA GLY A 188 11.48 9.12 1.57
C GLY A 188 11.78 7.63 1.76
N ASP A 189 12.10 7.28 3.00
CA ASP A 189 12.38 5.91 3.43
C ASP A 189 11.08 5.10 3.54
N ASP A 190 11.13 3.78 3.34
CA ASP A 190 9.98 2.87 3.48
C ASP A 190 8.75 3.37 2.70
N VAL A 191 8.93 3.79 1.45
CA VAL A 191 7.82 4.18 0.57
C VAL A 191 7.58 3.08 -0.44
N GLU A 192 6.33 2.65 -0.56
CA GLU A 192 5.91 1.73 -1.63
C GLU A 192 5.08 2.46 -2.67
N ILE A 193 5.51 2.40 -3.92
CA ILE A 193 4.81 2.95 -5.08
C ILE A 193 4.38 1.78 -5.98
N GLY A 194 3.10 1.70 -6.26
CA GLY A 194 2.50 0.70 -7.13
C GLY A 194 2.92 0.83 -8.59
N ALA A 195 2.31 0.01 -9.43
CA ALA A 195 2.60 -0.03 -10.86
C ALA A 195 1.98 1.16 -11.61
N ARG A 196 2.67 1.60 -12.67
CA ARG A 196 2.17 2.62 -13.62
C ARG A 196 1.78 3.94 -12.96
N CYS A 197 2.43 4.29 -11.86
CA CYS A 197 2.27 5.61 -11.26
C CYS A 197 3.05 6.67 -12.04
N ARG A 198 2.61 7.92 -11.94
CA ARG A 198 3.33 9.07 -12.49
C ARG A 198 3.50 10.14 -11.44
N LEU A 199 4.75 10.43 -11.09
CA LEU A 199 5.11 11.42 -10.09
C LEU A 199 5.92 12.53 -10.79
N ASP A 200 5.31 13.69 -10.95
CA ASP A 200 5.93 14.82 -11.61
C ASP A 200 6.59 15.71 -10.54
N ARG A 201 7.93 15.72 -10.42
CA ARG A 201 8.75 16.59 -9.56
C ARG A 201 8.09 16.93 -8.21
N CYS A 202 7.80 15.88 -7.43
CA CYS A 202 7.08 15.98 -6.16
C CYS A 202 7.95 15.51 -4.99
N THR A 203 7.44 15.69 -3.77
CA THR A 203 8.04 15.14 -2.54
C THR A 203 7.07 14.17 -1.87
N ILE A 204 7.55 12.96 -1.60
CA ILE A 204 6.82 11.93 -0.86
C ILE A 204 7.59 11.63 0.42
N GLU A 205 6.98 11.85 1.58
CA GLU A 205 7.59 11.56 2.88
C GLU A 205 7.62 10.05 3.18
N THR A 206 8.35 9.70 4.24
CA THR A 206 8.57 8.32 4.71
C THR A 206 7.27 7.56 5.00
N GLY A 207 7.27 6.25 4.78
CA GLY A 207 6.17 5.36 5.17
C GLY A 207 4.92 5.44 4.30
N CYS A 208 4.95 6.22 3.21
CA CYS A 208 3.79 6.36 2.32
C CYS A 208 3.51 5.07 1.55
N ARG A 209 2.23 4.85 1.22
CA ARG A 209 1.77 3.72 0.39
C ARG A 209 0.93 4.26 -0.77
N LEU A 210 1.47 4.17 -1.98
CA LEU A 210 0.80 4.54 -3.22
C LEU A 210 0.46 3.26 -3.96
N ASP A 211 -0.83 3.03 -4.19
CA ASP A 211 -1.32 1.91 -5.00
C ASP A 211 -1.13 2.22 -6.50
N ASN A 212 -1.68 1.38 -7.37
CA ASN A 212 -1.46 1.41 -8.80
C ASN A 212 -2.10 2.62 -9.49
N MET A 213 -1.45 3.12 -10.54
CA MET A 213 -1.96 4.21 -11.39
C MET A 213 -2.26 5.52 -10.63
N VAL A 214 -1.58 5.75 -9.50
CA VAL A 214 -1.63 7.04 -8.80
C VAL A 214 -0.89 8.10 -9.60
N ARG A 215 -1.44 9.32 -9.65
CA ARG A 215 -0.79 10.47 -10.27
C ARG A 215 -0.55 11.59 -9.26
N ILE A 216 0.67 12.09 -9.21
CA ILE A 216 1.08 13.21 -8.36
C ILE A 216 1.61 14.33 -9.25
N GLY A 217 1.00 15.50 -9.16
CA GLY A 217 1.35 16.66 -9.97
C GLY A 217 2.60 17.38 -9.49
N GLU A 218 3.12 18.25 -10.37
CA GLU A 218 4.32 19.05 -10.13
C GLU A 218 4.27 19.86 -8.84
N GLY A 219 5.32 19.78 -8.03
CA GLY A 219 5.45 20.53 -6.78
C GLY A 219 4.50 20.07 -5.67
N ALA A 220 3.73 18.99 -5.88
CA ALA A 220 2.88 18.44 -4.84
C ALA A 220 3.71 17.78 -3.72
N HIS A 221 3.10 17.71 -2.54
CA HIS A 221 3.73 17.15 -1.35
C HIS A 221 2.81 16.13 -0.68
N VAL A 222 3.33 14.94 -0.40
CA VAL A 222 2.64 13.86 0.30
C VAL A 222 3.33 13.64 1.65
N GLY A 223 2.60 13.91 2.73
CA GLY A 223 3.09 13.83 4.10
C GLY A 223 3.21 12.40 4.64
N LEU A 224 3.92 12.28 5.76
CA LEU A 224 4.29 11.04 6.44
C LEU A 224 3.14 10.02 6.51
N CYS A 225 3.42 8.78 6.12
CA CYS A 225 2.49 7.65 6.22
C CYS A 225 1.12 7.89 5.57
N ALA A 226 1.03 8.76 4.56
CA ALA A 226 -0.19 8.94 3.78
C ALA A 226 -0.43 7.75 2.84
N ILE A 227 -1.70 7.46 2.58
CA ILE A 227 -2.14 6.35 1.75
C ILE A 227 -2.90 6.89 0.55
N LEU A 228 -2.47 6.50 -0.65
CA LEU A 228 -3.12 6.87 -1.90
C LEU A 228 -3.52 5.59 -2.63
N VAL A 229 -4.82 5.34 -2.71
CA VAL A 229 -5.39 4.13 -3.31
C VAL A 229 -5.51 4.30 -4.83
N SER A 230 -5.67 3.18 -5.54
CA SER A 230 -5.62 3.09 -7.01
C SER A 230 -6.32 4.24 -7.72
N GLN A 231 -5.67 4.78 -8.76
CA GLN A 231 -6.20 5.83 -9.63
C GLN A 231 -6.53 7.17 -8.94
N SER A 232 -6.05 7.40 -7.71
CA SER A 232 -6.17 8.71 -7.09
C SER A 232 -5.23 9.74 -7.75
N TYR A 233 -5.62 11.02 -7.68
CA TYR A 233 -4.89 12.13 -8.25
C TYR A 233 -4.67 13.24 -7.23
N LEU A 234 -3.41 13.62 -7.01
CA LEU A 234 -3.01 14.81 -6.27
C LEU A 234 -2.54 15.88 -7.25
N GLY A 235 -3.29 16.98 -7.37
CA GLY A 235 -3.01 18.05 -8.33
C GLY A 235 -1.68 18.78 -8.10
N PRO A 236 -1.17 19.53 -9.10
CA PRO A 236 0.05 20.33 -8.96
C PRO A 236 -0.01 21.27 -7.76
N GLY A 237 1.08 21.34 -7.00
CA GLY A 237 1.19 22.16 -5.79
C GLY A 237 0.28 21.79 -4.63
N ALA A 238 -0.54 20.74 -4.77
CA ALA A 238 -1.43 20.27 -3.71
C ALA A 238 -0.65 19.60 -2.57
N ARG A 239 -1.22 19.58 -1.38
CA ARG A 239 -0.61 19.03 -0.17
C ARG A 239 -1.51 17.98 0.44
N LEU A 240 -1.00 16.76 0.61
CA LEU A 240 -1.65 15.71 1.37
C LEU A 240 -0.98 15.62 2.73
N GLY A 241 -1.75 15.83 3.81
CA GLY A 241 -1.26 15.81 5.17
C GLY A 241 -0.79 14.42 5.63
N ARG A 242 -0.14 14.39 6.80
CA ARG A 242 0.30 13.14 7.45
C ARG A 242 -0.89 12.22 7.70
N TYR A 243 -0.71 10.92 7.53
CA TYR A 243 -1.75 9.90 7.75
C TYR A 243 -3.06 10.13 6.96
N ALA A 244 -3.07 11.04 6.00
CA ALA A 244 -4.24 11.31 5.20
C ALA A 244 -4.43 10.20 4.16
N ILE A 245 -5.68 9.97 3.77
CA ILE A 245 -6.06 8.88 2.87
C ILE A 245 -6.78 9.46 1.66
N LEU A 246 -6.28 9.17 0.47
CA LEU A 246 -7.02 9.33 -0.78
C LEU A 246 -7.52 7.95 -1.22
N ALA A 247 -8.82 7.70 -1.08
CA ALA A 247 -9.42 6.46 -1.51
C ALA A 247 -9.45 6.35 -3.05
N ALA A 248 -9.85 5.17 -3.56
CA ALA A 248 -9.77 4.87 -4.98
C ALA A 248 -10.47 5.94 -5.83
N GLN A 249 -9.78 6.43 -6.86
CA GLN A 249 -10.28 7.47 -7.77
C GLN A 249 -10.62 8.81 -7.11
N ALA A 250 -10.19 9.05 -5.87
CA ALA A 250 -10.30 10.37 -5.26
C ALA A 250 -9.38 11.38 -5.98
N MET A 251 -9.82 12.64 -6.03
CA MET A 251 -9.11 13.71 -6.70
C MET A 251 -8.94 14.91 -5.78
N VAL A 252 -7.75 15.50 -5.78
CA VAL A 252 -7.43 16.75 -5.10
C VAL A 252 -7.04 17.78 -6.16
N CYS A 253 -7.73 18.91 -6.20
CA CYS A 253 -7.44 20.00 -7.13
C CYS A 253 -6.07 20.63 -6.88
N ALA A 254 -5.53 21.33 -7.88
CA ALA A 254 -4.25 22.01 -7.78
C ALA A 254 -4.25 23.02 -6.60
N GLY A 255 -3.15 23.04 -5.84
CA GLY A 255 -2.96 23.93 -4.69
C GLY A 255 -3.80 23.61 -3.45
N VAL A 256 -4.71 22.63 -3.50
CA VAL A 256 -5.56 22.27 -2.35
C VAL A 256 -4.77 21.50 -1.30
N THR A 257 -5.00 21.82 -0.04
CA THR A 257 -4.45 21.11 1.12
C THR A 257 -5.48 20.19 1.74
N VAL A 258 -5.16 18.91 1.85
CA VAL A 258 -5.90 17.92 2.64
C VAL A 258 -5.19 17.78 3.98
N GLY A 259 -5.87 18.15 5.07
CA GLY A 259 -5.31 18.15 6.41
C GLY A 259 -4.86 16.77 6.91
N GLU A 260 -4.05 16.77 7.96
CA GLU A 260 -3.56 15.56 8.63
C GLU A 260 -4.71 14.65 9.08
N GLY A 261 -4.61 13.36 8.76
CA GLY A 261 -5.59 12.32 9.08
C GLY A 261 -6.91 12.38 8.30
N ALA A 262 -7.10 13.38 7.43
CA ALA A 262 -8.31 13.52 6.64
C ALA A 262 -8.43 12.42 5.58
N GLN A 263 -9.67 11.99 5.32
CA GLN A 263 -9.94 10.90 4.39
C GLN A 263 -10.82 11.40 3.26
N VAL A 264 -10.31 11.40 2.02
CA VAL A 264 -11.10 11.70 0.82
C VAL A 264 -11.64 10.39 0.26
N ALA A 265 -12.97 10.26 0.29
CA ALA A 265 -13.68 9.05 -0.11
C ALA A 265 -13.54 8.76 -1.60
N GLY A 266 -13.83 7.52 -1.99
CA GLY A 266 -13.66 7.08 -3.38
C GLY A 266 -14.49 7.92 -4.33
N ARG A 267 -13.91 8.28 -5.48
CA ARG A 267 -14.51 9.17 -6.51
C ARG A 267 -14.88 10.58 -6.03
N ALA A 268 -14.50 10.99 -4.82
CA ALA A 268 -14.72 12.35 -4.35
C ALA A 268 -13.68 13.34 -4.94
N ARG A 269 -14.03 14.62 -5.00
CA ARG A 269 -13.14 15.69 -5.49
C ARG A 269 -12.97 16.81 -4.45
N ALA A 270 -11.81 16.86 -3.81
CA ALA A 270 -11.44 17.98 -2.95
C ALA A 270 -11.12 19.21 -3.82
N THR A 271 -12.03 20.17 -3.82
CA THR A 271 -11.91 21.44 -4.58
C THR A 271 -11.45 22.61 -3.72
N THR A 272 -11.52 22.46 -2.41
CA THR A 272 -11.09 23.43 -1.39
C THR A 272 -10.32 22.71 -0.29
N ASP A 273 -9.57 23.47 0.51
CA ASP A 273 -8.82 22.92 1.64
C ASP A 273 -9.73 22.15 2.60
N LEU A 274 -9.24 21.00 3.03
CA LEU A 274 -9.91 20.14 4.01
C LEU A 274 -9.17 20.26 5.35
N PRO A 275 -9.89 20.54 6.45
CA PRO A 275 -9.26 20.64 7.76
C PRO A 275 -8.69 19.29 8.21
N PRO A 276 -7.71 19.30 9.15
CA PRO A 276 -7.23 18.08 9.80
C PRO A 276 -8.33 17.32 10.56
N GLY A 277 -8.09 16.03 10.77
CA GLY A 277 -8.94 15.12 11.54
C GLY A 277 -9.43 13.92 10.75
N GLN A 278 -9.88 12.88 11.43
CA GLN A 278 -10.27 11.59 10.82
C GLN A 278 -11.64 11.61 10.12
N ALA A 279 -12.15 12.80 9.76
CA ALA A 279 -13.42 12.92 9.07
C ALA A 279 -13.29 12.45 7.61
N ALA A 280 -14.28 11.69 7.16
CA ALA A 280 -14.43 11.32 5.77
C ALA A 280 -15.12 12.43 4.96
N TRP A 281 -14.55 12.77 3.81
CA TRP A 281 -15.02 13.77 2.86
C TRP A 281 -15.44 13.09 1.56
N ALA A 282 -16.67 13.31 1.11
CA ALA A 282 -17.26 12.62 -0.03
C ALA A 282 -17.97 13.60 -0.98
N GLY A 283 -18.18 13.17 -2.23
CA GLY A 283 -18.88 13.95 -3.24
C GLY A 283 -17.96 14.78 -4.15
N ASP A 284 -18.57 15.43 -5.11
CA ASP A 284 -17.94 16.34 -6.08
C ASP A 284 -18.80 17.59 -6.21
N PRO A 285 -18.44 18.71 -5.55
CA PRO A 285 -17.27 18.88 -4.69
C PRO A 285 -17.37 18.12 -3.35
N ALA A 286 -16.22 17.77 -2.78
CA ALA A 286 -16.14 17.03 -1.51
C ALA A 286 -16.65 17.86 -0.32
N VAL A 287 -17.50 17.23 0.48
CA VAL A 287 -18.09 17.75 1.72
C VAL A 287 -18.04 16.69 2.81
N PRO A 288 -18.30 17.00 4.10
CA PRO A 288 -18.35 15.98 5.14
C PRO A 288 -19.32 14.85 4.75
N HIS A 289 -18.92 13.59 4.93
CA HIS A 289 -19.64 12.43 4.41
C HIS A 289 -21.14 12.39 4.79
N ARG A 290 -21.48 12.81 6.01
CA ARG A 290 -22.89 12.92 6.47
C ARG A 290 -23.70 13.92 5.65
N GLU A 291 -23.07 14.99 5.17
CA GLU A 291 -23.72 15.96 4.29
C GLU A 291 -23.93 15.37 2.89
N GLU A 292 -22.95 14.65 2.34
CA GLU A 292 -23.11 14.01 1.02
C GLU A 292 -24.22 12.96 1.03
N LEU A 293 -24.32 12.13 2.08
CA LEU A 293 -25.45 11.19 2.21
C LEU A 293 -26.81 11.89 2.17
N ARG A 294 -26.92 13.10 2.74
CA ARG A 294 -28.15 13.92 2.64
C ARG A 294 -28.37 14.45 1.23
N ARG A 295 -27.31 14.83 0.51
CA ARG A 295 -27.39 15.29 -0.89
C ARG A 295 -27.83 14.15 -1.81
N GLU A 296 -27.26 12.96 -1.65
CA GLU A 296 -27.66 11.76 -2.40
C GLU A 296 -29.12 11.39 -2.16
N ALA A 297 -29.58 11.40 -0.91
CA ALA A 297 -30.98 11.15 -0.57
C ALA A 297 -31.94 12.15 -1.22
N ARG A 298 -31.54 13.43 -1.35
CA ARG A 298 -32.34 14.44 -2.06
C ARG A 298 -32.31 14.24 -3.58
N ARG A 299 -31.15 13.87 -4.15
CA ARG A 299 -31.01 13.60 -5.59
C ARG A 299 -31.87 12.41 -6.03
N SER A 300 -31.94 11.34 -5.24
CA SER A 300 -32.80 10.20 -5.55
C SER A 300 -34.28 10.55 -5.53
N GLN A 301 -34.68 11.55 -4.75
CA GLN A 301 -36.05 12.08 -4.68
C GLN A 301 -36.33 13.22 -5.68
N ALA A 302 -35.32 13.73 -6.39
CA ALA A 302 -35.49 14.91 -7.24
C ALA A 302 -36.46 14.64 -8.41
N LEU A 303 -36.40 13.45 -9.02
CA LEU A 303 -37.31 13.08 -10.11
C LEU A 303 -38.76 12.99 -9.65
N SER A 304 -39.02 12.38 -8.48
CA SER A 304 -40.37 12.33 -7.94
C SER A 304 -40.87 13.73 -7.59
N PHE A 305 -40.01 14.57 -7.01
CA PHE A 305 -40.35 15.95 -6.70
C PHE A 305 -40.67 16.79 -7.94
N VAL A 306 -39.87 16.69 -9.02
CA VAL A 306 -40.15 17.37 -10.29
C VAL A 306 -41.45 16.87 -10.92
N ARG A 307 -41.72 15.56 -10.90
CA ARG A 307 -42.99 15.01 -11.39
C ARG A 307 -44.19 15.57 -10.62
N THR A 308 -44.12 15.63 -9.29
CA THR A 308 -45.16 16.23 -8.46
C THR A 308 -45.35 17.72 -8.78
N LEU A 309 -44.27 18.48 -8.96
CA LEU A 309 -44.34 19.89 -9.33
C LEU A 309 -45.01 20.10 -10.70
N LEU A 310 -44.67 19.30 -11.72
CA LEU A 310 -45.26 19.39 -13.04
C LEU A 310 -46.76 19.07 -13.03
N GLN A 311 -47.16 18.02 -12.30
CA GLN A 311 -48.57 17.66 -12.08
C GLN A 311 -49.34 18.79 -11.39
N THR A 312 -48.77 19.37 -10.33
CA THR A 312 -49.41 20.47 -9.58
C THR A 312 -49.52 21.75 -10.41
N ALA A 313 -48.57 21.98 -11.33
CA ALA A 313 -48.58 23.12 -12.23
C ALA A 313 -49.43 22.93 -13.50
N GLY A 314 -50.14 21.79 -13.65
CA GLY A 314 -50.96 21.49 -14.83
C GLY A 314 -50.16 21.31 -16.12
N LYS A 315 -48.84 21.06 -16.04
CA LYS A 315 -47.97 20.84 -17.19
C LYS A 315 -47.94 19.35 -17.54
N PRO A 316 -47.90 18.98 -18.83
CA PRO A 316 -47.83 17.59 -19.23
C PRO A 316 -46.54 16.96 -18.69
N THR A 317 -46.67 15.84 -17.98
CA THR A 317 -45.56 14.95 -17.67
C THR A 317 -45.40 13.99 -18.83
N THR A 318 -44.41 14.19 -19.69
CA THR A 318 -44.04 13.18 -20.69
C THR A 318 -43.27 12.06 -20.00
N ASP A 319 -43.72 10.83 -20.22
CA ASP A 319 -43.09 9.58 -19.74
C ASP A 319 -41.64 9.41 -20.22
#